data_AF-R7P6N9-F1
#
_entry.id   AF-R7P6N9-F1
#
_cell.length_a   1.000
_cell.length_b   1.000
_cell.length_c   1.000
_cell.angle_alpha   90.00
_cell.angle_beta   90.00
_cell.angle_gamma   90.00
#
_symmetry.space_group_name_H-M   'P 1'
#
loop_
_entity.id
_entity.type
_entity.pdbx_description
1 polymer ?
#
loop_
_entity_poly.entity_id
_entity_poly.type
_entity_poly.pdbx_seq_one_letter_code
_entity_poly.pdbx_strand_id
1 'polypeptide(L)'
;MAKKKVKLNDKVNTKNKKGINIDKYETDEAKEVKRFVFILLGIIIVVLACYGITKVVKDKKTIDNEETVTAGVIDYDKVSVGTILNRNINEYYVIVYNQKNENAMYYSAIVTKYLKNDKAKKVFFCDLDNELNAKFYSKDKESNPKAKNASEFSFKDLTLIKVKNGKVDKYIEDLDTIKAELSI
;
A
#
# COMPACT_ATOMS: atom_id res chain seq x y z
N MET A 1 87.25 -53.07 -33.60
CA MET A 1 85.93 -53.13 -34.28
C MET A 1 84.99 -53.82 -33.30
N ALA A 2 83.89 -53.24 -32.81
CA ALA A 2 82.72 -52.77 -33.55
C ALA A 2 82.12 -51.48 -32.95
N LYS A 3 81.74 -50.54 -33.84
CA LYS A 3 81.09 -49.27 -33.52
C LYS A 3 79.59 -49.50 -33.31
N LYS A 4 79.06 -49.20 -32.12
CA LYS A 4 77.61 -49.17 -31.88
C LYS A 4 77.06 -47.87 -32.48
N LYS A 5 76.34 -47.99 -33.61
CA LYS A 5 75.67 -46.87 -34.28
C LYS A 5 74.50 -46.41 -33.42
N VAL A 6 74.56 -45.18 -32.89
CA VAL A 6 73.39 -44.48 -32.34
C VAL A 6 72.62 -43.94 -33.54
N LYS A 7 71.36 -44.37 -33.70
CA LYS A 7 70.47 -43.83 -34.73
C LYS A 7 70.01 -42.44 -34.30
N LEU A 8 70.30 -41.44 -35.13
CA LEU A 8 69.62 -40.14 -35.13
C LEU A 8 68.16 -40.32 -35.56
N ASN A 9 67.29 -39.43 -35.07
CA ASN A 9 65.85 -39.30 -35.26
C ASN A 9 64.96 -40.15 -34.36
N ASP A 10 64.58 -39.56 -33.23
CA ASP A 10 63.16 -39.32 -32.99
C ASP A 10 62.96 -37.93 -32.39
N LYS A 11 62.40 -37.06 -33.23
CA LYS A 11 61.68 -35.79 -32.99
C LYS A 11 61.72 -35.27 -31.55
N VAL A 12 62.53 -34.21 -31.34
CA VAL A 12 62.30 -33.24 -30.26
C VAL A 12 60.90 -32.66 -30.47
N ASN A 13 59.96 -33.14 -29.67
CA ASN A 13 58.59 -32.67 -29.68
C ASN A 13 58.58 -31.37 -28.85
N THR A 14 58.82 -30.24 -29.51
CA THR A 14 58.70 -28.90 -28.93
C THR A 14 57.22 -28.63 -28.62
N LYS A 15 56.70 -29.23 -27.54
CA LYS A 15 55.37 -28.93 -27.03
C LYS A 15 55.44 -27.58 -26.30
N ASN A 16 55.05 -26.55 -27.03
CA ASN A 16 54.32 -25.35 -26.62
C ASN A 16 54.50 -24.94 -25.15
N LYS A 17 55.09 -23.76 -24.94
CA LYS A 17 54.90 -22.93 -23.74
C LYS A 17 53.43 -23.00 -23.33
N LYS A 18 53.11 -23.83 -22.33
CA LYS A 18 51.83 -23.75 -21.64
C LYS A 18 51.83 -22.38 -20.99
N GLY A 19 50.83 -21.58 -21.36
CA GLY A 19 50.61 -20.26 -20.80
C GLY A 19 50.71 -20.32 -19.28
N ILE A 20 51.33 -19.30 -18.72
CA ILE A 20 51.28 -19.01 -17.29
C ILE A 20 49.79 -19.00 -16.93
N ASN A 21 49.31 -20.02 -16.21
CA ASN A 21 48.06 -19.87 -15.47
C ASN A 21 48.38 -18.85 -14.38
N ILE A 22 47.99 -17.61 -14.64
CA ILE A 22 47.89 -16.61 -13.59
C ILE A 22 46.65 -17.04 -12.81
N ASP A 23 46.82 -18.00 -11.89
CA ASP A 23 45.81 -18.29 -10.89
C ASP A 23 45.55 -16.96 -10.20
N LYS A 24 44.36 -16.39 -10.43
CA LYS A 24 43.90 -15.18 -9.75
C LYS A 24 43.87 -15.51 -8.27
N TYR A 25 44.91 -15.11 -7.54
CA TYR A 25 44.86 -14.99 -6.10
C TYR A 25 43.79 -13.92 -5.80
N GLU A 26 42.55 -14.35 -5.65
CA GLU A 26 41.55 -13.57 -4.92
C GLU A 26 41.87 -13.72 -3.45
N THR A 27 42.39 -12.66 -2.83
CA THR A 27 42.49 -12.58 -1.38
C THR A 27 41.09 -12.69 -0.79
N ASP A 28 40.95 -13.22 0.43
CA ASP A 28 39.64 -13.31 1.09
C ASP A 28 38.97 -11.93 1.20
N GLU A 29 39.77 -10.87 1.34
CA GLU A 29 39.35 -9.46 1.28
C GLU A 29 38.67 -9.11 -0.06
N ALA A 30 39.23 -9.53 -1.20
CA ALA A 30 38.65 -9.26 -2.52
C ALA A 30 37.30 -9.98 -2.71
N LYS A 31 37.13 -11.15 -2.09
CA LYS A 31 35.89 -11.93 -2.13
C LYS A 31 34.79 -11.26 -1.30
N GLU A 32 35.15 -10.72 -0.14
CA GLU A 32 34.24 -9.96 0.72
C GLU A 32 33.80 -8.64 0.07
N VAL A 33 34.73 -7.90 -0.54
CA VAL A 33 34.42 -6.67 -1.28
C VAL A 33 33.46 -6.96 -2.44
N LYS A 34 33.67 -8.04 -3.20
CA LYS A 34 32.73 -8.43 -4.26
C LYS A 34 31.34 -8.75 -3.70
N ARG A 35 31.25 -9.48 -2.60
CA ARG A 35 29.97 -9.80 -1.94
C ARG A 35 29.25 -8.53 -1.50
N PHE A 36 29.97 -7.56 -0.95
CA PHE A 36 29.42 -6.26 -0.57
C PHE A 36 28.88 -5.49 -1.79
N VAL A 37 29.63 -5.44 -2.89
CA VAL A 37 29.19 -4.78 -4.14
C VAL A 37 27.92 -5.45 -4.70
N PHE A 38 27.83 -6.79 -4.67
CA PHE A 38 26.63 -7.51 -5.11
C PHE A 38 25.40 -7.18 -4.25
N ILE A 39 25.57 -7.08 -2.92
CA ILE A 39 24.47 -6.70 -2.02
C ILE A 39 24.01 -5.27 -2.31
N LEU A 40 24.95 -4.34 -2.51
CA LEU A 40 24.66 -2.95 -2.83
C LEU A 40 23.88 -2.83 -4.15
N LEU A 41 24.31 -3.56 -5.19
CA LEU A 41 23.60 -3.64 -6.47
C LEU A 41 22.19 -4.23 -6.31
N GLY A 42 22.05 -5.26 -5.47
CA GLY A 42 20.75 -5.84 -5.15
C GLY A 42 19.78 -4.82 -4.54
N ILE A 43 20.24 -4.00 -3.59
CA ILE A 43 19.43 -2.94 -2.98
C ILE A 43 18.98 -1.92 -4.05
N ILE A 44 19.88 -1.49 -4.92
CA ILE A 44 19.57 -0.55 -6.01
C ILE A 44 18.49 -1.14 -6.93
N ILE A 45 18.61 -2.41 -7.31
CA ILE A 45 17.61 -3.10 -8.16
C ILE A 45 16.23 -3.13 -7.48
N VAL A 46 16.17 -3.43 -6.18
CA VAL A 46 14.90 -3.44 -5.42
C VAL A 46 14.27 -2.06 -5.38
N VAL A 47 15.05 -1.00 -5.14
CA VAL A 47 14.55 0.38 -5.15
C VAL A 47 13.99 0.75 -6.53
N LEU A 48 14.71 0.40 -7.61
CA LEU A 48 14.25 0.64 -8.98
C LEU A 48 12.99 -0.16 -9.32
N ALA A 49 12.85 -1.40 -8.84
CA ALA A 49 11.64 -2.20 -9.01
C ALA A 49 10.44 -1.57 -8.32
N CYS A 50 10.58 -1.15 -7.05
CA CYS A 50 9.54 -0.44 -6.32
C CYS A 50 9.13 0.86 -7.02
N TYR A 51 10.09 1.63 -7.52
CA TYR A 51 9.83 2.85 -8.29
C TYR A 51 9.11 2.56 -9.61
N GLY A 52 9.54 1.53 -10.33
CA GLY A 52 8.93 1.09 -11.59
C GLY A 52 7.48 0.66 -11.41
N ILE A 53 7.19 -0.16 -10.38
CA ILE A 53 5.81 -0.55 -10.03
C ILE A 53 4.97 0.69 -9.71
N THR A 54 5.50 1.60 -8.89
CA THR A 54 4.82 2.85 -8.53
C THR A 54 4.47 3.69 -9.76
N LYS A 55 5.39 3.80 -10.73
CA LYS A 55 5.18 4.55 -11.97
C LYS A 55 4.15 3.87 -12.89
N VAL A 56 4.25 2.55 -13.09
CA VAL A 56 3.29 1.78 -13.90
C VAL A 56 1.87 1.86 -13.32
N VAL A 57 1.72 1.80 -12.00
CA VAL A 57 0.41 1.97 -11.34
C VAL A 57 -0.14 3.38 -11.53
N LYS A 58 0.73 4.40 -11.59
CA LYS A 58 0.34 5.79 -11.79
C LYS A 58 -0.04 6.10 -13.24
N ASP A 59 0.67 5.52 -14.21
CA ASP A 59 0.43 5.72 -15.65
C ASP A 59 -0.83 4.95 -16.15
N LYS A 60 -1.28 3.92 -15.43
CA LYS A 60 -2.56 3.23 -15.69
C LYS A 60 -3.81 4.03 -15.28
N LYS A 61 -3.66 5.25 -14.73
CA LYS A 61 -4.79 6.16 -14.39
C LYS A 61 -5.12 7.18 -15.49
N THR A 62 -4.61 7.00 -16.70
CA THR A 62 -5.07 7.71 -17.91
C THR A 62 -5.77 6.69 -18.80
N ILE A 63 -7.07 6.51 -18.59
CA ILE A 63 -7.97 5.86 -19.54
C ILE A 63 -9.01 6.90 -19.95
N ASP A 64 -9.10 7.08 -21.26
CA ASP A 64 -9.92 8.04 -21.96
C ASP A 64 -11.42 7.86 -21.70
N ASN A 65 -12.12 8.99 -21.81
CA ASN A 65 -13.56 9.12 -21.66
C ASN A 65 -14.31 8.37 -22.77
N GLU A 66 -15.03 7.30 -22.41
CA GLU A 66 -16.25 6.90 -23.12
C GLU A 66 -17.35 6.63 -22.09
N GLU A 67 -18.50 7.29 -22.29
CA GLU A 67 -19.69 7.17 -21.46
C GLU A 67 -20.26 5.75 -21.54
N THR A 68 -19.78 4.89 -20.64
CA THR A 68 -20.56 3.79 -20.10
C THR A 68 -20.78 4.13 -18.63
N VAL A 69 -22.04 4.10 -18.18
CA VAL A 69 -22.39 4.22 -16.76
C VAL A 69 -21.92 2.94 -16.07
N THR A 70 -20.60 2.82 -15.92
CA THR A 70 -19.99 2.07 -14.84
C THR A 70 -20.29 2.90 -13.59
N ALA A 71 -21.04 2.34 -12.64
CA ALA A 71 -21.19 2.95 -11.32
C ALA A 71 -19.77 3.26 -10.83
N GLY A 72 -19.41 4.54 -10.84
CA GLY A 72 -18.03 4.97 -10.74
C GLY A 72 -17.37 4.34 -9.51
N VAL A 73 -16.15 3.84 -9.68
CA VAL A 73 -15.28 3.49 -8.56
C VAL A 73 -15.04 4.79 -7.81
N ILE A 74 -15.89 5.11 -6.83
CA ILE A 74 -15.69 6.34 -6.11
C ILE A 74 -14.72 6.08 -4.96
N ASP A 75 -13.49 6.54 -5.14
CA ASP A 75 -12.50 6.59 -4.08
C ASP A 75 -12.75 7.84 -3.22
N TYR A 76 -13.82 7.78 -2.42
CA TYR A 76 -14.11 8.78 -1.41
C TYR A 76 -13.21 8.51 -0.21
N ASP A 77 -12.16 9.33 -0.03
CA ASP A 77 -11.20 9.32 1.07
C ASP A 77 -11.45 8.24 2.15
N LYS A 78 -11.11 6.99 1.83
CA LYS A 78 -11.32 5.85 2.72
C LYS A 78 -10.34 5.90 3.88
N VAL A 79 -10.82 5.56 5.07
CA VAL A 79 -10.04 5.51 6.29
C VAL A 79 -10.32 4.23 7.07
N SER A 80 -9.36 3.83 7.91
CA SER A 80 -9.58 2.79 8.92
C SER A 80 -10.00 3.43 10.24
N VAL A 81 -10.66 2.64 11.10
CA VAL A 81 -11.04 3.05 12.46
C VAL A 81 -9.84 3.61 13.23
N GLY A 82 -8.67 2.99 13.06
CA GLY A 82 -7.38 3.40 13.65
C GLY A 82 -6.97 4.84 13.34
N THR A 83 -7.47 5.40 12.25
CA THR A 83 -7.06 6.74 11.75
C THR A 83 -8.15 7.81 11.88
N ILE A 84 -9.33 7.46 12.41
CA ILE A 84 -10.48 8.37 12.54
C ILE A 84 -10.12 9.65 13.29
N LEU A 85 -9.31 9.55 14.35
CA LEU A 85 -8.95 10.68 15.22
C LEU A 85 -7.61 11.34 14.87
N ASN A 86 -6.86 10.81 13.90
CA ASN A 86 -5.50 11.22 13.60
C ASN A 86 -5.36 11.66 12.13
N ARG A 87 -6.15 12.64 11.71
CA ARG A 87 -6.05 13.26 10.38
C ARG A 87 -5.36 14.61 10.49
N ASN A 88 -4.69 15.01 9.41
CA ASN A 88 -4.00 16.29 9.28
C ASN A 88 -4.95 17.49 9.02
N ILE A 89 -6.23 17.35 9.38
CA ILE A 89 -7.27 18.37 9.19
C ILE A 89 -7.94 18.57 10.55
N ASN A 90 -8.22 19.81 10.92
CA ASN A 90 -8.76 20.11 12.24
C ASN A 90 -10.20 19.61 12.42
N GLU A 91 -11.09 19.93 11.48
CA GLU A 91 -12.52 19.64 11.58
C GLU A 91 -13.03 18.93 10.33
N TYR A 92 -13.59 17.74 10.49
CA TYR A 92 -14.07 16.89 9.40
C TYR A 92 -15.13 15.90 9.90
N TYR A 93 -15.81 15.24 8.97
CA TYR A 93 -16.70 14.13 9.28
C TYR A 93 -16.08 12.80 8.85
N VAL A 94 -16.46 11.72 9.53
CA VAL A 94 -16.25 10.35 9.10
C VAL A 94 -17.61 9.66 9.11
N ILE A 95 -18.04 9.14 7.96
CA ILE A 95 -19.19 8.25 7.89
C ILE A 95 -18.68 6.81 8.00
N VAL A 96 -19.27 6.07 8.93
CA VAL A 96 -18.91 4.69 9.25
C VAL A 96 -20.14 3.84 8.99
N TYR A 97 -20.01 2.83 8.13
CA TYR A 97 -21.10 1.89 7.83
C TYR A 97 -20.55 0.59 7.26
N ASN A 98 -21.35 -0.46 7.29
CA ASN A 98 -21.03 -1.73 6.64
C ASN A 98 -21.44 -1.69 5.17
N GLN A 99 -20.52 -1.88 4.22
CA GLN A 99 -20.84 -1.86 2.78
C GLN A 99 -21.78 -2.98 2.31
N LYS A 100 -21.90 -4.08 3.06
CA LYS A 100 -22.89 -5.14 2.78
C LYS A 100 -24.28 -4.82 3.34
N ASN A 101 -24.45 -3.72 4.07
CA ASN A 101 -25.78 -3.28 4.51
C ASN A 101 -26.63 -2.91 3.28
N GLU A 102 -27.91 -3.30 3.27
CA GLU A 102 -28.84 -3.06 2.17
C GLU A 102 -28.96 -1.56 1.83
N ASN A 103 -28.77 -0.69 2.83
CA ASN A 103 -28.83 0.76 2.68
C ASN A 103 -27.48 1.43 2.38
N ALA A 104 -26.40 0.67 2.20
CA ALA A 104 -25.05 1.22 1.97
C ALA A 104 -24.97 2.19 0.79
N MET A 105 -25.69 1.90 -0.31
CA MET A 105 -25.79 2.78 -1.47
C MET A 105 -26.51 4.08 -1.14
N TYR A 106 -27.50 4.03 -0.26
CA TYR A 106 -28.22 5.23 0.16
C TYR A 106 -27.35 6.13 1.06
N TYR A 107 -26.56 5.54 1.96
CA TYR A 107 -25.63 6.28 2.81
C TYR A 107 -24.56 7.03 2.01
N SER A 108 -24.02 6.41 0.97
CA SER A 108 -23.05 7.08 0.07
C SER A 108 -23.70 8.19 -0.76
N ALA A 109 -24.96 8.02 -1.18
CA ALA A 109 -25.71 9.04 -1.91
C ALA A 109 -25.97 10.29 -1.05
N ILE A 110 -26.30 10.11 0.23
CA ILE A 110 -26.45 11.18 1.23
C ILE A 110 -25.17 12.02 1.31
N VAL A 111 -24.02 11.38 1.51
CA VAL A 111 -22.74 12.10 1.59
C VAL A 111 -22.38 12.76 0.26
N THR A 112 -22.64 12.10 -0.86
CA THR A 112 -22.41 12.68 -2.19
C THR A 112 -23.24 13.94 -2.40
N LYS A 113 -24.51 13.95 -1.96
CA LYS A 113 -25.36 15.13 -2.01
C LYS A 113 -24.81 16.25 -1.13
N TYR A 114 -24.37 15.94 0.09
CA TYR A 114 -23.76 16.90 0.99
C TYR A 114 -22.51 17.56 0.40
N LEU A 115 -21.61 16.75 -0.18
CA LEU A 115 -20.33 17.21 -0.75
C LEU A 115 -20.48 18.09 -1.99
N LYS A 116 -21.68 18.17 -2.60
CA LYS A 116 -21.97 19.13 -3.69
C LYS A 116 -22.10 20.57 -3.20
N ASN A 117 -22.21 20.80 -1.89
CA ASN A 117 -22.24 22.14 -1.32
C ASN A 117 -20.81 22.69 -1.18
N ASP A 118 -20.54 23.89 -1.69
CA ASP A 118 -19.22 24.54 -1.63
C ASP A 118 -18.69 24.76 -0.21
N LYS A 119 -19.59 24.79 0.80
CA LYS A 119 -19.25 24.94 2.22
C LYS A 119 -19.16 23.59 2.94
N ALA A 120 -19.29 22.47 2.23
CA ALA A 120 -19.21 21.14 2.82
C ALA A 120 -17.83 20.90 3.44
N LYS A 121 -17.84 20.37 4.66
CA LYS A 121 -16.61 19.88 5.28
C LYS A 121 -16.22 18.56 4.63
N LYS A 122 -14.93 18.24 4.69
CA LYS A 122 -14.43 16.96 4.20
C LYS A 122 -15.11 15.80 4.95
N VAL A 123 -15.54 14.79 4.20
CA VAL A 123 -16.11 13.55 4.74
C VAL A 123 -15.22 12.39 4.32
N PHE A 124 -14.79 11.60 5.30
CA PHE A 124 -14.06 10.34 5.10
C PHE A 124 -15.00 9.15 5.24
N PHE A 125 -14.70 8.05 4.56
CA PHE A 125 -15.50 6.82 4.61
C PHE A 125 -14.77 5.73 5.36
N CYS A 126 -15.42 5.13 6.36
CA CYS A 126 -14.89 3.99 7.09
C CYS A 126 -15.81 2.79 6.88
N ASP A 127 -15.36 1.85 6.07
CA ASP A 127 -16.12 0.64 5.77
C ASP A 127 -15.91 -0.42 6.85
N LEU A 128 -16.99 -0.82 7.52
CA LEU A 128 -17.01 -1.85 8.56
C LEU A 128 -16.96 -3.28 8.01
N ASP A 129 -17.20 -3.49 6.71
CA ASP A 129 -17.01 -4.81 6.08
C ASP A 129 -15.54 -5.13 5.82
N ASN A 130 -14.68 -4.10 5.79
CA ASN A 130 -13.25 -4.27 5.63
C ASN A 130 -12.64 -5.03 6.83
N GLU A 131 -11.78 -6.01 6.57
CA GLU A 131 -11.14 -6.84 7.60
C GLU A 131 -10.44 -6.05 8.72
N LEU A 132 -9.85 -4.88 8.38
CA LEU A 132 -9.17 -4.02 9.36
C LEU A 132 -10.15 -3.35 10.34
N ASN A 133 -11.40 -3.18 9.91
CA ASN A 133 -12.44 -2.46 10.63
C ASN A 133 -13.52 -3.39 11.22
N ALA A 134 -13.68 -4.60 10.68
CA ALA A 134 -14.74 -5.54 11.03
C ALA A 134 -14.85 -5.84 12.53
N LYS A 135 -13.72 -5.85 13.26
CA LYS A 135 -13.71 -6.06 14.72
C LYS A 135 -14.41 -4.96 15.53
N PHE A 136 -14.61 -3.79 14.93
CA PHE A 136 -15.29 -2.65 15.55
C PHE A 136 -16.79 -2.59 15.20
N TYR A 137 -17.26 -3.46 14.31
CA TYR A 137 -18.67 -3.60 14.00
C TYR A 137 -19.34 -4.48 15.04
N SER A 138 -20.33 -3.92 15.71
CA SER A 138 -21.10 -4.59 16.73
C SER A 138 -22.59 -4.45 16.43
N LYS A 139 -23.15 -5.37 15.63
CA LYS A 139 -24.59 -5.36 15.32
C LYS A 139 -25.45 -5.49 16.59
N ASP A 140 -25.03 -6.38 17.50
CA ASP A 140 -25.82 -6.78 18.67
C ASP A 140 -25.30 -6.19 20.00
N LYS A 141 -24.25 -5.36 19.98
CA LYS A 141 -23.72 -4.69 21.17
C LYS A 141 -23.95 -3.19 21.09
N GLU A 142 -23.82 -2.53 22.24
CA GLU A 142 -23.87 -1.08 22.28
C GLU A 142 -22.71 -0.46 21.51
N SER A 143 -23.03 0.66 20.86
CA SER A 143 -22.04 1.56 20.30
C SER A 143 -21.30 2.30 21.41
N ASN A 144 -20.12 2.84 21.09
CA ASN A 144 -19.35 3.63 22.04
C ASN A 144 -19.17 5.09 21.58
N PRO A 145 -20.17 5.97 21.80
CA PRO A 145 -20.06 7.39 21.48
C PRO A 145 -19.03 8.14 22.35
N LYS A 146 -18.57 7.53 23.44
CA LYS A 146 -17.62 8.12 24.40
C LYS A 146 -16.17 7.68 24.17
N ALA A 147 -15.89 7.00 23.07
CA ALA A 147 -14.55 6.54 22.71
C ALA A 147 -13.55 7.71 22.69
N LYS A 148 -12.47 7.57 23.46
CA LYS A 148 -11.38 8.57 23.52
C LYS A 148 -10.26 8.26 22.53
N ASN A 149 -10.13 6.98 22.17
CA ASN A 149 -9.09 6.46 21.30
C ASN A 149 -9.70 5.52 20.26
N ALA A 150 -8.98 5.30 19.16
CA ALA A 150 -9.48 4.48 18.05
C ALA A 150 -9.86 3.04 18.46
N SER A 151 -9.13 2.45 19.39
CA SER A 151 -9.37 1.08 19.87
C SER A 151 -10.64 0.92 20.69
N GLU A 152 -11.20 2.01 21.20
CA GLU A 152 -12.41 2.00 22.05
C GLU A 152 -13.70 2.10 21.23
N PHE A 153 -13.61 2.41 19.93
CA PHE A 153 -14.79 2.53 19.10
C PHE A 153 -15.56 1.20 19.01
N SER A 154 -16.88 1.33 18.95
CA SER A 154 -17.81 0.26 18.63
C SER A 154 -18.94 0.91 17.86
N PHE A 155 -19.24 0.39 16.67
CA PHE A 155 -20.18 0.98 15.72
C PHE A 155 -21.34 0.03 15.42
N LYS A 156 -22.53 0.60 15.24
CA LYS A 156 -23.70 -0.09 14.70
C LYS A 156 -23.70 -0.03 13.16
N ASP A 157 -24.86 -0.15 12.53
CA ASP A 157 -25.02 -0.17 11.08
C ASP A 157 -24.59 1.12 10.37
N LEU A 158 -24.84 2.27 11.00
CA LEU A 158 -24.53 3.59 10.48
C LEU A 158 -24.08 4.51 11.62
N THR A 159 -23.03 5.26 11.39
CA THR A 159 -22.58 6.31 12.31
C THR A 159 -21.93 7.45 11.53
N LEU A 160 -22.33 8.69 11.82
CA LEU A 160 -21.59 9.88 11.44
C LEU A 160 -20.84 10.41 12.66
N ILE A 161 -19.52 10.52 12.53
CA ILE A 161 -18.66 11.11 13.54
C ILE A 161 -18.21 12.46 13.04
N LYS A 162 -18.39 13.50 13.84
CA LYS A 162 -17.71 14.78 13.63
C LYS A 162 -16.47 14.79 14.49
N VAL A 163 -15.31 14.98 13.86
CA VAL A 163 -14.03 15.07 14.55
C VAL A 163 -13.58 16.53 14.54
N LYS A 164 -13.13 17.01 15.69
CA LYS A 164 -12.57 18.35 15.87
C LYS A 164 -11.33 18.28 16.76
N ASN A 165 -10.20 18.82 16.29
CA ASN A 165 -8.90 18.75 16.98
C ASN A 165 -8.54 17.31 17.42
N GLY A 166 -8.79 16.32 16.58
CA GLY A 166 -8.50 14.90 16.86
C GLY A 166 -9.36 14.26 17.95
N LYS A 167 -10.50 14.88 18.32
CA LYS A 167 -11.46 14.35 19.29
C LYS A 167 -12.86 14.25 18.69
N VAL A 168 -13.67 13.33 19.22
CA VAL A 168 -15.09 13.23 18.87
C VAL A 168 -15.83 14.46 19.37
N ASP A 169 -16.34 15.27 18.44
CA ASP A 169 -17.19 16.45 18.69
C ASP A 169 -18.67 16.04 18.66
N LYS A 170 -19.07 15.20 17.70
CA LYS A 170 -20.41 14.61 17.60
C LYS A 170 -20.32 13.15 17.17
N TYR A 171 -21.28 12.38 17.64
CA TYR A 171 -21.46 10.97 17.28
C TYR A 171 -22.97 10.75 17.07
N ILE A 172 -23.37 10.44 15.83
CA ILE A 172 -24.77 10.39 15.41
C ILE A 172 -25.01 9.07 14.69
N GLU A 173 -26.00 8.28 15.13
CA GLU A 173 -26.34 6.97 14.52
C GLU A 173 -27.67 7.00 13.78
N ASP A 174 -28.53 7.97 14.10
CA ASP A 174 -29.83 8.13 13.48
C ASP A 174 -29.71 8.82 12.10
N LEU A 175 -30.34 8.21 11.11
CA LEU A 175 -30.27 8.64 9.71
C LEU A 175 -30.87 10.03 9.47
N ASP A 176 -31.99 10.36 10.11
CA ASP A 176 -32.64 11.65 9.91
C ASP A 176 -31.88 12.78 10.62
N THR A 177 -31.29 12.48 11.77
CA THR A 177 -30.36 13.38 12.47
C THR A 177 -29.08 13.61 11.66
N ILE A 178 -28.57 12.58 10.97
CA ILE A 178 -27.44 12.71 10.03
C ILE A 178 -27.80 13.65 8.89
N LYS A 179 -28.96 13.49 8.26
CA LYS A 179 -29.42 14.38 7.18
C LYS A 179 -29.56 15.82 7.66
N ALA A 180 -30.14 16.03 8.84
CA ALA A 180 -30.26 17.35 9.45
C ALA A 180 -28.89 17.99 9.72
N GLU A 181 -27.93 17.24 10.30
CA GLU A 181 -26.56 17.72 10.54
C GLU A 181 -25.85 18.11 9.24
N LEU A 182 -26.06 17.33 8.17
CA LEU A 182 -25.50 17.57 6.85
C LEU A 182 -26.34 18.55 6.01
N SER A 183 -27.47 19.05 6.53
CA SER A 183 -28.36 20.00 5.85
C SER A 183 -28.84 19.52 4.47
N ILE A 184 -29.31 18.27 4.39
CA ILE A 184 -29.74 17.60 3.14
C ILE A 184 -31.09 16.89 3.23
#